data_AF-A0A9W9UVB9-F1
#
_entry.id   AF-A0A9W9UVB9-F1
#
_cell.length_a   1.000
_cell.length_b   1.000
_cell.length_c   1.000
_cell.angle_alpha   90.00
_cell.angle_beta   90.00
_cell.angle_gamma   90.00
#
_symmetry.space_group_name_H-M   'P 1'
#
loop_
_entity.id
_entity.type
_entity.pdbx_description
1 polymer ?
#
loop_
_entity_poly.entity_id
_entity_poly.type
_entity_poly.pdbx_seq_one_letter_code
_entity_poly.pdbx_strand_id
1 'polypeptide(L)'
;MATAQLLRLPEVQACIESDFLLLPCDLVCEIEGTYLLQMWTASQGQAVMAEEERHRRGGLCMYYHAEDAVKYESLDLIAVEPLRQTRLLKLLMSIGIDTVKRNLDRDKGFLLRQSFSKRQTTQAKILTGFRDAHLYIFPYWVKDLVQRQERVVSVSEDLIGLWAKSAWQRGLHKKLGMDTRLSQQKESHEEKGYRELSTVTHQSPQNDVAGVPPLLAYLHTGSTLVRRVDNPALLLSTSLRLAKQASIEEANHIATRSPFAHDRKIASPQCVAPNCFISKADCLLGSNVLVESRSVIKESCIGPNSKICSGARITRCVILDNVVVGEHCVLTGCVVGSHSYIGNGSVLMDCEVQEFNVVPEQTEAKNEKFMPLLEDLEEDSDAGMFVESC
;
A
#
# COMPACT_ATOMS: atom_id res chain seq x y z
N MET A 1 -0.46 15.95 0.64
CA MET A 1 -1.66 15.94 -0.23
C MET A 1 -2.15 14.50 -0.35
N ALA A 2 -3.46 14.28 -0.30
CA ALA A 2 -4.03 12.94 -0.41
C ALA A 2 -4.25 12.51 -1.87
N THR A 3 -4.43 11.21 -2.11
CA THR A 3 -4.44 10.61 -3.45
C THR A 3 -5.51 11.19 -4.37
N ALA A 4 -6.72 11.47 -3.88
CA ALA A 4 -7.77 12.06 -4.70
C ALA A 4 -7.55 13.57 -4.96
N GLN A 5 -6.79 14.26 -4.11
CA GLN A 5 -6.41 15.66 -4.34
C GLN A 5 -5.41 15.76 -5.50
N LEU A 6 -4.45 14.82 -5.57
CA LEU A 6 -3.50 14.76 -6.69
C LEU A 6 -4.20 14.54 -8.03
N LEU A 7 -5.20 13.64 -8.07
CA LEU A 7 -6.01 13.43 -9.26
C LEU A 7 -6.81 14.66 -9.69
N ARG A 8 -7.08 15.62 -8.79
CA ARG A 8 -7.81 16.86 -9.13
C ARG A 8 -6.94 17.95 -9.73
N LEU A 9 -5.62 17.84 -9.63
CA LEU A 9 -4.70 18.84 -10.16
C LEU A 9 -4.93 19.01 -11.68
N PRO A 10 -4.99 20.26 -12.19
CA PRO A 10 -5.29 20.51 -13.59
C PRO A 10 -4.25 19.87 -14.52
N GLU A 11 -2.98 19.79 -14.09
CA GLU A 11 -1.90 19.15 -14.82
C GLU A 11 -2.16 17.64 -14.96
N VAL A 12 -2.60 16.99 -13.89
CA VAL A 12 -2.90 15.55 -13.89
C VAL A 12 -4.16 15.26 -14.71
N GLN A 13 -5.20 16.09 -14.57
CA GLN A 13 -6.45 15.96 -15.31
C GLN A 13 -6.28 16.13 -16.83
N ALA A 14 -5.38 17.03 -17.23
CA ALA A 14 -5.03 17.25 -18.64
C ALA A 14 -4.34 16.03 -19.26
N CYS A 15 -3.49 15.33 -18.50
CA CYS A 15 -2.77 14.14 -18.96
C CYS A 15 -3.64 12.88 -19.09
N ILE A 16 -4.81 12.83 -18.44
CA ILE A 16 -5.70 11.66 -18.51
C ILE A 16 -6.61 11.81 -19.72
N GLU A 17 -6.31 11.07 -20.79
CA GLU A 17 -7.07 11.09 -22.06
C GLU A 17 -7.93 9.84 -22.30
N SER A 18 -7.68 8.76 -21.54
CA SER A 18 -8.37 7.47 -21.68
C SER A 18 -8.66 6.83 -20.31
N ASP A 19 -9.23 5.63 -20.33
CA ASP A 19 -9.22 4.76 -19.15
C ASP A 19 -7.78 4.66 -18.61
N PHE A 20 -7.64 4.60 -17.29
CA PHE A 20 -6.35 4.72 -16.64
C PHE A 20 -6.21 3.74 -15.47
N LEU A 21 -4.96 3.41 -15.18
CA LEU A 21 -4.57 2.59 -14.05
C LEU A 21 -3.99 3.51 -12.97
N LEU A 22 -4.49 3.40 -11.75
CA LEU A 22 -3.90 4.05 -10.58
C LEU A 22 -3.07 3.01 -9.83
N LEU A 23 -1.77 3.28 -9.73
CA LEU A 23 -0.80 2.45 -9.04
C LEU A 23 -0.14 3.23 -7.90
N PRO A 24 0.22 2.54 -6.81
CA PRO A 24 1.00 3.14 -5.75
C PRO A 24 2.50 2.90 -5.97
N CYS A 25 3.35 3.68 -5.30
CA CYS A 25 4.80 3.57 -5.40
C CYS A 25 5.40 2.40 -4.59
N ASP A 26 4.66 1.86 -3.63
CA ASP A 26 5.09 0.89 -2.63
C ASP A 26 4.44 -0.50 -2.83
N LEU A 27 3.89 -0.79 -4.01
CA LEU A 27 3.35 -2.10 -4.35
C LEU A 27 4.41 -2.98 -4.99
N VAL A 28 4.66 -4.14 -4.37
CA VAL A 28 5.43 -5.24 -4.96
C VAL A 28 4.44 -6.31 -5.42
N CYS A 29 4.33 -6.52 -6.72
CA CYS A 29 3.33 -7.41 -7.33
C CYS A 29 3.98 -8.28 -8.42
N GLU A 30 3.88 -9.60 -8.27
CA GLU A 30 4.30 -10.59 -9.27
C GLU A 30 3.21 -10.87 -10.32
N ILE A 31 1.99 -10.38 -10.13
CA ILE A 31 0.89 -10.60 -11.08
C ILE A 31 1.08 -9.69 -12.28
N GLU A 32 1.01 -10.30 -13.47
CA GLU A 32 1.10 -9.56 -14.72
C GLU A 32 -0.09 -8.60 -14.89
N GLY A 33 0.18 -7.34 -15.20
CA GLY A 33 -0.86 -6.33 -15.36
C GLY A 33 -1.83 -6.63 -16.52
N THR A 34 -1.35 -7.32 -17.56
CA THR A 34 -2.17 -7.75 -18.71
C THR A 34 -3.28 -8.71 -18.28
N TYR A 35 -3.02 -9.59 -17.31
CA TYR A 35 -4.01 -10.52 -16.78
C TYR A 35 -5.16 -9.78 -16.08
N LEU A 36 -4.85 -8.78 -15.25
CA LEU A 36 -5.87 -7.93 -14.60
C LEU A 36 -6.68 -7.13 -15.64
N LEU A 37 -6.01 -6.56 -16.64
CA LEU A 37 -6.65 -5.80 -17.72
C LEU A 37 -7.57 -6.67 -18.58
N GLN A 38 -7.15 -7.89 -18.93
CA GLN A 38 -7.96 -8.85 -19.69
C GLN A 38 -9.21 -9.25 -18.92
N MET A 39 -9.07 -9.56 -17.62
CA MET A 39 -10.22 -9.87 -16.76
C MET A 39 -11.18 -8.68 -16.66
N TRP A 40 -10.67 -7.47 -16.45
CA TRP A 40 -11.50 -6.27 -16.42
C TRP A 40 -12.22 -6.06 -17.75
N THR A 41 -11.50 -6.08 -18.87
CA THR A 41 -12.07 -5.88 -20.21
C THR A 41 -13.15 -6.91 -20.53
N ALA A 42 -12.92 -8.19 -20.22
CA ALA A 42 -13.91 -9.25 -20.39
C ALA A 42 -15.15 -9.04 -19.50
N SER A 43 -14.98 -8.53 -18.28
CA SER A 43 -16.08 -8.26 -17.34
C SER A 43 -16.96 -7.07 -17.74
N GLN A 44 -16.45 -6.14 -18.56
CA GLN A 44 -17.23 -5.01 -19.07
C GLN A 44 -18.24 -5.42 -20.16
N GLY A 45 -18.16 -6.64 -20.72
CA GLY A 45 -19.07 -7.16 -21.76
C GLY A 45 -19.00 -6.40 -23.09
N GLN A 46 -19.86 -6.79 -24.06
CA GLN A 46 -20.02 -6.12 -25.38
C GLN A 46 -20.61 -4.69 -25.30
N ALA A 47 -20.50 -3.99 -24.16
CA ALA A 47 -20.84 -2.56 -24.04
C ALA A 47 -19.83 -1.63 -24.77
N VAL A 48 -19.22 -2.14 -25.85
CA VAL A 48 -18.09 -1.57 -26.59
C VAL A 48 -18.52 -0.93 -27.92
N MET A 49 -19.81 -1.00 -28.31
CA MET A 49 -20.25 -0.61 -29.65
C MET A 49 -21.01 0.73 -29.73
N ALA A 50 -21.33 1.40 -28.61
CA ALA A 50 -21.99 2.71 -28.62
C ALA A 50 -21.27 3.69 -27.67
N GLU A 51 -20.81 4.84 -28.20
CA GLU A 51 -20.16 5.90 -27.42
C GLU A 51 -21.00 6.38 -26.23
N GLU A 52 -22.34 6.27 -26.35
CA GLU A 52 -23.32 6.69 -25.34
C GLU A 52 -23.23 5.90 -24.02
N GLU A 53 -22.65 4.69 -24.01
CA GLU A 53 -22.58 3.82 -22.82
C GLU A 53 -21.21 3.79 -22.12
N ARG A 54 -20.22 4.59 -22.54
CA ARG A 54 -18.90 4.65 -21.87
C ARG A 54 -19.00 4.97 -20.36
N HIS A 55 -20.04 5.71 -19.96
CA HIS A 55 -20.36 6.09 -18.58
C HIS A 55 -20.88 4.93 -17.72
N ARG A 56 -21.17 3.77 -18.32
CA ARG A 56 -21.67 2.58 -17.62
C ARG A 56 -20.58 1.57 -17.27
N ARG A 57 -19.34 1.81 -17.72
CA ARG A 57 -18.21 0.95 -17.42
C ARG A 57 -17.83 1.06 -15.96
N GLY A 58 -17.62 -0.11 -15.35
CA GLY A 58 -17.24 -0.29 -13.96
C GLY A 58 -15.74 -0.20 -13.73
N GLY A 59 -15.33 -0.01 -12.48
CA GLY A 59 -13.93 -0.07 -12.07
C GLY A 59 -13.52 -1.48 -11.62
N LEU A 60 -12.21 -1.74 -11.54
CA LEU A 60 -11.63 -2.91 -10.87
C LEU A 60 -10.72 -2.45 -9.73
N CYS A 61 -10.85 -3.09 -8.56
CA CYS A 61 -9.97 -2.96 -7.42
C CYS A 61 -9.26 -4.29 -7.15
N MET A 62 -8.05 -4.25 -6.63
CA MET A 62 -7.32 -5.44 -6.23
C MET A 62 -7.11 -5.47 -4.73
N TYR A 63 -7.45 -6.62 -4.12
CA TYR A 63 -7.14 -6.92 -2.73
C TYR A 63 -6.30 -8.19 -2.68
N TYR A 64 -5.42 -8.28 -1.68
CA TYR A 64 -4.62 -9.47 -1.44
C TYR A 64 -4.78 -9.95 -0.01
N HIS A 65 -4.66 -11.25 0.19
CA HIS A 65 -4.71 -11.83 1.53
C HIS A 65 -3.44 -11.48 2.31
N ALA A 66 -3.59 -10.86 3.47
CA ALA A 66 -2.47 -10.59 4.37
C ALA A 66 -2.03 -11.91 5.02
N GLU A 67 -0.72 -12.16 5.09
CA GLU A 67 -0.22 -13.37 5.77
C GLU A 67 -0.07 -13.07 7.25
N ASP A 68 -0.56 -13.97 8.12
CA ASP A 68 -0.57 -13.78 9.59
C ASP A 68 0.82 -13.55 10.23
N ALA A 69 1.90 -13.79 9.48
CA ALA A 69 3.27 -13.72 9.97
C ALA A 69 3.81 -12.29 10.14
N VAL A 70 3.20 -11.27 9.51
CA VAL A 70 3.74 -9.90 9.53
C VAL A 70 2.98 -9.02 10.52
N LYS A 71 3.71 -8.46 11.48
CA LYS A 71 3.14 -7.51 12.45
C LYS A 71 2.79 -6.19 11.77
N TYR A 72 1.71 -5.55 12.23
CA TYR A 72 1.29 -4.21 11.82
C TYR A 72 0.89 -4.06 10.33
N GLU A 73 0.50 -5.13 9.64
CA GLU A 73 -0.13 -5.01 8.32
C GLU A 73 -1.57 -4.45 8.47
N SER A 74 -1.87 -3.35 7.79
CA SER A 74 -3.18 -2.69 7.85
C SER A 74 -4.22 -3.47 7.03
N LEU A 75 -5.27 -4.00 7.65
CA LEU A 75 -6.28 -4.79 6.95
C LEU A 75 -7.52 -3.96 6.60
N ASP A 76 -8.34 -4.50 5.69
CA ASP A 76 -9.61 -3.94 5.28
C ASP A 76 -10.76 -4.89 5.60
N LEU A 77 -11.87 -4.31 6.05
CA LEU A 77 -13.17 -4.96 6.06
C LEU A 77 -13.82 -4.75 4.70
N ILE A 78 -13.90 -5.83 3.93
CA ILE A 78 -14.52 -5.83 2.61
C ILE A 78 -15.81 -6.65 2.62
N ALA A 79 -16.84 -6.16 1.93
CA ALA A 79 -18.04 -6.93 1.63
C ALA A 79 -18.12 -7.17 0.13
N VAL A 80 -18.17 -8.43 -0.26
CA VAL A 80 -18.12 -8.87 -1.66
C VAL A 80 -19.27 -9.80 -1.99
N GLU A 81 -19.75 -9.72 -3.22
CA GLU A 81 -20.80 -10.58 -3.77
C GLU A 81 -20.22 -11.41 -4.92
N PRO A 82 -20.32 -12.75 -4.88
CA PRO A 82 -19.76 -13.60 -5.92
C PRO A 82 -20.50 -13.43 -7.24
N LEU A 83 -19.74 -13.15 -8.31
CA LEU A 83 -20.26 -13.15 -9.67
C LEU A 83 -20.21 -14.57 -10.23
N ARG A 84 -21.25 -14.96 -10.98
CA ARG A 84 -21.28 -16.27 -11.63
C ARG A 84 -20.17 -16.32 -12.68
N GLN A 85 -19.33 -17.36 -12.61
CA GLN A 85 -18.34 -17.73 -13.64
C GLN A 85 -17.04 -16.90 -13.74
N THR A 86 -16.76 -15.98 -12.79
CA THR A 86 -15.50 -15.21 -12.79
C THR A 86 -14.76 -15.28 -11.46
N ARG A 87 -13.43 -15.11 -11.48
CA ARG A 87 -12.62 -14.86 -10.25
C ARG A 87 -12.85 -13.46 -9.66
N LEU A 88 -13.51 -12.59 -10.41
CA LEU A 88 -13.93 -11.27 -9.96
C LEU A 88 -15.19 -11.37 -9.10
N LEU A 89 -15.25 -10.52 -8.08
CA LEU A 89 -16.41 -10.35 -7.20
C LEU A 89 -16.93 -8.92 -7.34
N LYS A 90 -18.21 -8.69 -7.06
CA LYS A 90 -18.76 -7.33 -6.97
C LYS A 90 -18.46 -6.77 -5.58
N LEU A 91 -17.82 -5.61 -5.51
CA LEU A 91 -17.51 -4.93 -4.26
C LEU A 91 -18.74 -4.14 -3.78
N LEU A 92 -19.15 -4.39 -2.53
CA LEU A 92 -20.30 -3.74 -1.91
C LEU A 92 -19.91 -2.75 -0.81
N MET A 93 -18.76 -2.98 -0.18
CA MET A 93 -18.21 -2.15 0.88
C MET A 93 -16.71 -2.41 0.99
N SER A 94 -15.94 -1.34 1.21
CA SER A 94 -14.53 -1.39 1.59
C SER A 94 -14.32 -0.34 2.68
N ILE A 95 -13.75 -0.74 3.82
CA ILE A 95 -13.43 0.16 4.93
C ILE A 95 -12.17 -0.37 5.62
N GLY A 96 -11.15 0.48 5.80
CA GLY A 96 -9.96 0.13 6.58
C GLY A 96 -10.32 -0.29 8.01
N ILE A 97 -9.68 -1.35 8.51
CA ILE A 97 -10.00 -1.94 9.81
C ILE A 97 -9.78 -0.96 10.96
N ASP A 98 -8.82 -0.04 10.83
CA ASP A 98 -8.59 0.99 11.83
C ASP A 98 -9.73 2.01 11.88
N THR A 99 -10.28 2.36 10.72
CA THR A 99 -11.50 3.17 10.62
C THR A 99 -12.70 2.41 11.18
N VAL A 100 -12.79 1.09 10.98
CA VAL A 100 -13.82 0.25 11.61
C VAL A 100 -13.68 0.25 13.14
N LYS A 101 -12.49 0.07 13.69
CA LYS A 101 -12.22 0.11 15.14
C LYS A 101 -12.61 1.45 15.75
N ARG A 102 -12.18 2.56 15.14
CA ARG A 102 -12.56 3.92 15.60
C ARG A 102 -14.08 4.12 15.62
N ASN A 103 -14.79 3.63 14.59
CA ASN A 103 -16.24 3.70 14.55
C ASN A 103 -16.89 2.78 15.59
N LEU A 104 -16.34 1.60 15.83
CA LEU A 104 -16.82 0.65 16.82
C LEU A 104 -16.72 1.21 18.24
N ASP A 105 -15.61 1.89 18.57
CA ASP A 105 -15.40 2.54 19.87
C ASP A 105 -16.38 3.70 20.07
N ARG A 106 -16.60 4.51 19.03
CA ARG A 106 -17.53 5.65 19.08
C ARG A 106 -18.98 5.21 19.20
N ASP A 107 -19.40 4.28 18.35
CA ASP A 107 -20.80 3.90 18.16
C ASP A 107 -21.21 2.69 19.03
N LYS A 108 -20.26 2.12 19.77
CA LYS A 108 -20.40 0.90 20.61
C LYS A 108 -20.96 -0.32 19.85
N GLY A 109 -20.77 -0.35 18.53
CA GLY A 109 -21.29 -1.38 17.67
C GLY A 109 -20.93 -1.14 16.20
N PHE A 110 -20.93 -2.21 15.41
CA PHE A 110 -20.76 -2.10 13.96
C PHE A 110 -22.11 -1.78 13.31
N LEU A 111 -22.28 -0.53 12.87
CA LEU A 111 -23.54 -0.07 12.30
C LEU A 111 -23.64 -0.44 10.81
N LEU A 112 -24.56 -1.35 10.50
CA LEU A 112 -24.89 -1.74 9.12
C LEU A 112 -26.31 -1.27 8.76
N ARG A 113 -26.43 -0.55 7.64
CA ARG A 113 -27.72 -0.04 7.19
C ARG A 113 -28.63 -1.20 6.75
N GLN A 114 -29.88 -1.21 7.20
CA GLN A 114 -30.90 -2.21 6.85
C GLN A 114 -31.08 -2.43 5.34
N SER A 115 -30.85 -1.40 4.50
CA SER A 115 -30.91 -1.54 3.04
C SER A 115 -29.84 -2.47 2.48
N PHE A 116 -28.72 -2.66 3.18
CA PHE A 116 -27.72 -3.67 2.84
C PHE A 116 -28.28 -5.08 3.03
N SER A 117 -28.91 -5.34 4.18
CA SER A 117 -29.49 -6.66 4.52
C SER A 117 -30.72 -7.01 3.70
N LYS A 118 -31.49 -6.02 3.23
CA LYS A 118 -32.71 -6.21 2.45
C LYS A 118 -32.47 -6.40 0.94
N ARG A 119 -31.22 -6.47 0.46
CA ARG A 119 -30.94 -6.75 -0.96
C ARG A 119 -31.47 -8.14 -1.35
N GLN A 120 -32.07 -8.25 -2.53
CA GLN A 120 -32.68 -9.49 -3.04
C GLN A 120 -31.66 -10.63 -3.30
N THR A 121 -30.36 -10.30 -3.36
CA THR A 121 -29.26 -11.23 -3.67
C THR A 121 -28.37 -11.39 -2.43
N THR A 122 -28.75 -12.28 -1.52
CA THR A 122 -28.21 -12.40 -0.15
C THR A 122 -26.89 -13.16 0.01
N GLN A 123 -26.09 -13.33 -1.04
CA GLN A 123 -24.79 -14.05 -0.94
C GLN A 123 -23.59 -13.13 -0.64
N ALA A 124 -23.82 -11.98 -0.01
CA ALA A 124 -22.74 -11.10 0.40
C ALA A 124 -21.87 -11.75 1.48
N LYS A 125 -20.56 -11.81 1.25
CA LYS A 125 -19.55 -12.28 2.21
C LYS A 125 -18.79 -11.07 2.76
N ILE A 126 -18.66 -10.98 4.07
CA ILE A 126 -17.82 -9.97 4.74
C ILE A 126 -16.51 -10.65 5.12
N LEU A 127 -15.39 -10.06 4.74
CA LEU A 127 -14.04 -10.60 4.92
C LEU A 127 -13.16 -9.54 5.58
N THR A 128 -12.25 -9.97 6.45
CA THR A 128 -11.33 -9.09 7.20
C THR A 128 -9.86 -9.47 7.04
N GLY A 129 -9.55 -10.57 6.33
CA GLY A 129 -8.17 -11.05 6.09
C GLY A 129 -7.52 -10.49 4.84
N PHE A 130 -8.09 -9.44 4.25
CA PHE A 130 -7.63 -8.85 2.99
C PHE A 130 -7.16 -7.42 3.22
N ARG A 131 -6.19 -7.01 2.41
CA ARG A 131 -5.68 -5.64 2.35
C ARG A 131 -5.83 -5.10 0.93
N ASP A 132 -6.22 -3.84 0.80
CA ASP A 132 -6.27 -3.13 -0.47
C ASP A 132 -4.85 -2.95 -1.05
N ALA A 133 -4.63 -3.36 -2.29
CA ALA A 133 -3.36 -3.16 -2.99
C ALA A 133 -3.15 -1.70 -3.43
N HIS A 134 -4.19 -0.85 -3.33
CA HIS A 134 -4.34 0.42 -4.03
C HIS A 134 -4.02 0.36 -5.53
N LEU A 135 -4.28 -0.80 -6.14
CA LEU A 135 -4.25 -0.98 -7.59
C LEU A 135 -5.68 -0.89 -8.10
N TYR A 136 -5.94 0.14 -8.91
CA TYR A 136 -7.27 0.39 -9.44
C TYR A 136 -7.25 0.59 -10.96
N ILE A 137 -8.17 -0.07 -11.66
CA ILE A 137 -8.45 0.21 -13.06
C ILE A 137 -9.71 1.06 -13.11
N PHE A 138 -9.57 2.28 -13.62
CA PHE A 138 -10.67 3.23 -13.72
C PHE A 138 -11.04 3.54 -15.17
N PRO A 139 -12.33 3.49 -15.51
CA PRO A 139 -12.81 4.06 -16.75
C PRO A 139 -12.67 5.59 -16.75
N TYR A 140 -12.50 6.16 -17.95
CA TYR A 140 -12.19 7.59 -18.14
C TYR A 140 -13.09 8.55 -17.34
N TRP A 141 -14.40 8.28 -17.28
CA TRP A 141 -15.38 9.15 -16.62
C TRP A 141 -15.12 9.36 -15.11
N VAL A 142 -14.35 8.47 -14.47
CA VAL A 142 -13.99 8.59 -13.05
C VAL A 142 -13.15 9.84 -12.78
N LYS A 143 -12.37 10.32 -13.75
CA LYS A 143 -11.58 11.54 -13.57
C LYS A 143 -12.47 12.76 -13.32
N ASP A 144 -13.59 12.85 -14.06
CA ASP A 144 -14.55 13.94 -13.97
C ASP A 144 -15.35 13.85 -12.66
N LEU A 145 -15.64 12.61 -12.21
CA LEU A 145 -16.26 12.36 -10.91
C LEU A 145 -15.37 12.91 -9.78
N VAL A 146 -14.08 12.58 -9.80
CA VAL A 146 -13.12 13.04 -8.77
C VAL A 146 -12.94 14.55 -8.83
N GLN A 147 -12.92 15.15 -10.03
CA GLN A 147 -12.80 16.60 -10.20
C GLN A 147 -13.94 17.39 -9.53
N ARG A 148 -15.18 16.90 -9.64
CA ARG A 148 -16.37 17.57 -9.08
C ARG A 148 -16.50 17.43 -7.57
N GLN A 149 -15.93 16.37 -7.01
CA GLN A 149 -16.23 15.96 -5.64
C GLN A 149 -15.12 16.36 -4.66
N GLU A 150 -15.19 17.58 -4.13
CA GLU A 150 -14.11 18.12 -3.29
C GLU A 150 -13.89 17.37 -1.97
N ARG A 151 -14.95 16.72 -1.48
CA ARG A 151 -14.96 15.97 -0.22
C ARG A 151 -14.24 14.63 -0.29
N VAL A 152 -13.90 14.15 -1.49
CA VAL A 152 -13.12 12.93 -1.69
C VAL A 152 -11.65 13.28 -1.48
N VAL A 153 -11.06 12.77 -0.41
CA VAL A 153 -9.68 13.02 -0.01
C VAL A 153 -8.82 11.82 -0.37
N SER A 154 -9.24 10.62 0.00
CA SER A 154 -8.57 9.36 -0.31
C SER A 154 -9.32 8.57 -1.37
N VAL A 155 -8.61 8.07 -2.39
CA VAL A 155 -9.20 7.16 -3.37
C VAL A 155 -9.64 5.85 -2.68
N SER A 156 -8.79 5.24 -1.85
CA SER A 156 -9.07 3.94 -1.24
C SER A 156 -10.22 3.98 -0.23
N GLU A 157 -10.24 4.99 0.66
CA GLU A 157 -11.25 5.09 1.71
C GLU A 157 -12.54 5.78 1.21
N ASP A 158 -12.41 6.92 0.53
CA ASP A 158 -13.58 7.73 0.15
C ASP A 158 -14.15 7.29 -1.19
N LEU A 159 -13.36 7.32 -2.27
CA LEU A 159 -13.88 7.06 -3.63
C LEU A 159 -14.41 5.62 -3.76
N ILE A 160 -13.55 4.64 -3.49
CA ILE A 160 -13.91 3.21 -3.57
C ILE A 160 -15.01 2.87 -2.58
N GLY A 161 -14.90 3.35 -1.33
CA GLY A 161 -15.90 3.10 -0.28
C GLY A 161 -17.28 3.69 -0.61
N LEU A 162 -17.35 4.91 -1.12
CA LEU A 162 -18.60 5.57 -1.50
C LEU A 162 -19.18 4.98 -2.80
N TRP A 163 -18.34 4.65 -3.78
CA TRP A 163 -18.78 4.01 -5.02
C TRP A 163 -19.35 2.61 -4.73
N ALA A 164 -18.68 1.78 -3.95
CA ALA A 164 -19.21 0.46 -3.57
C ALA A 164 -20.58 0.57 -2.86
N LYS A 165 -20.74 1.55 -1.96
CA LYS A 165 -22.01 1.83 -1.27
C LYS A 165 -23.09 2.34 -2.22
N SER A 166 -22.74 3.12 -3.24
CA SER A 166 -23.70 3.72 -4.17
C SER A 166 -24.52 2.69 -4.95
N ALA A 167 -23.98 1.48 -5.14
CA ALA A 167 -24.64 0.38 -5.83
C ALA A 167 -25.90 -0.14 -5.10
N TRP A 168 -26.02 0.08 -3.79
CA TRP A 168 -27.16 -0.41 -2.98
C TRP A 168 -27.75 0.66 -2.05
N GLN A 169 -27.03 1.73 -1.75
CA GLN A 169 -27.53 2.85 -0.97
C GLN A 169 -28.28 3.83 -1.88
N ARG A 170 -29.61 3.86 -1.68
CA ARG A 170 -30.51 4.76 -2.40
C ARG A 170 -30.10 6.23 -2.25
N GLY A 171 -30.10 6.94 -3.38
CA GLY A 171 -29.78 8.36 -3.47
C GLY A 171 -28.30 8.72 -3.30
N LEU A 172 -27.42 7.76 -2.98
CA LEU A 172 -25.99 8.05 -2.84
C LEU A 172 -25.33 8.30 -4.21
N HIS A 173 -25.68 7.51 -5.22
CA HIS A 173 -25.23 7.70 -6.61
C HIS A 173 -25.60 9.11 -7.15
N LYS A 174 -26.83 9.59 -6.86
CA LYS A 174 -27.28 10.97 -7.15
C LYS A 174 -26.40 12.01 -6.49
N LYS A 175 -26.14 11.86 -5.18
CA LYS A 175 -25.30 12.79 -4.41
C LYS A 175 -23.84 12.78 -4.86
N LEU A 176 -23.36 11.64 -5.37
CA LEU A 176 -22.03 11.51 -5.98
C LEU A 176 -21.98 12.09 -7.40
N GLY A 177 -23.10 12.44 -8.02
CA GLY A 177 -23.14 12.92 -9.38
C GLY A 177 -22.95 11.83 -10.44
N MET A 178 -23.05 10.54 -10.07
CA MET A 178 -22.89 9.42 -10.99
C MET A 178 -24.00 9.31 -12.05
N ASP A 179 -25.12 10.00 -11.85
CA ASP A 179 -26.24 10.04 -12.81
C ASP A 179 -26.10 11.11 -13.89
N THR A 180 -25.16 12.04 -13.73
CA THR A 180 -24.99 13.11 -14.72
C THR A 180 -24.41 12.51 -15.99
N ARG A 181 -25.29 12.21 -16.95
CA ARG A 181 -24.93 12.18 -18.37
C ARG A 181 -24.12 13.45 -18.62
N LEU A 182 -22.91 13.32 -19.15
CA LEU A 182 -22.04 14.44 -19.52
C LEU A 182 -22.72 15.28 -20.61
N SER A 183 -23.71 16.08 -20.21
CA SER A 183 -24.28 17.17 -20.99
C SER A 183 -24.20 18.40 -20.10
N GLN A 184 -23.42 19.36 -20.58
CA GLN A 184 -23.31 20.71 -20.06
C GLN A 184 -24.69 21.27 -19.66
N GLN A 185 -25.01 21.27 -18.38
CA GLN A 185 -25.95 22.23 -17.82
C GLN A 185 -25.34 22.80 -16.55
N LYS A 186 -24.92 24.06 -16.66
CA LYS A 186 -24.71 24.95 -15.51
C LYS A 186 -26.01 24.96 -14.72
N GLU A 187 -26.00 24.45 -13.50
CA GLU A 187 -27.01 24.82 -12.52
C GLU A 187 -26.34 25.22 -11.18
N SER A 188 -26.80 26.37 -10.73
CA SER A 188 -26.52 27.17 -9.54
C SER A 188 -26.00 26.42 -8.31
N HIS A 189 -24.89 26.93 -7.76
CA HIS A 189 -24.47 26.73 -6.39
C HIS A 189 -25.60 27.12 -5.41
N GLU A 190 -26.28 26.13 -4.84
CA GLU A 190 -26.94 26.28 -3.54
C GLU A 190 -26.07 25.57 -2.48
N GLU A 191 -25.41 26.35 -1.64
CA GLU A 191 -24.80 25.88 -0.40
C GLU A 191 -25.89 25.37 0.54
N LYS A 192 -26.11 24.04 0.57
CA LYS A 192 -26.92 23.39 1.62
C LYS A 192 -26.02 22.53 2.49
N GLY A 193 -25.93 22.93 3.76
CA GLY A 193 -25.07 22.33 4.79
C GLY A 193 -25.22 20.82 4.91
N TYR A 194 -24.10 20.11 4.77
CA TYR A 194 -24.01 18.65 4.73
C TYR A 194 -23.95 17.99 6.11
N ARG A 195 -24.81 18.37 7.05
CA ARG A 195 -24.92 17.68 8.36
C ARG A 195 -25.97 16.57 8.41
N GLU A 196 -26.69 16.31 7.32
CA GLU A 196 -27.72 15.27 7.25
C GLU A 196 -27.51 14.34 6.04
N LEU A 197 -26.58 13.38 6.16
CA LEU A 197 -26.52 12.22 5.25
C LEU A 197 -27.57 11.14 5.57
N SER A 198 -28.50 11.44 6.46
CA SER A 198 -29.52 10.54 7.00
C SER A 198 -30.91 11.15 6.87
N THR A 199 -31.52 11.07 5.68
CA THR A 199 -32.97 11.24 5.56
C THR A 199 -33.60 9.94 5.10
N VAL A 200 -34.57 9.47 5.88
CA VAL A 200 -35.37 8.27 5.64
C VAL A 200 -36.48 8.63 4.67
N THR A 201 -36.43 8.10 3.45
CA THR A 201 -37.58 8.15 2.52
C THR A 201 -38.40 6.88 2.65
N HIS A 202 -39.67 7.02 3.06
CA HIS A 202 -40.66 5.95 3.21
C HIS A 202 -41.26 5.50 1.86
N GLN A 203 -40.47 4.85 1.01
CA GLN A 203 -40.96 4.17 -0.19
C GLN A 203 -40.36 2.77 -0.33
N SER A 204 -41.13 1.84 -0.88
CA SER A 204 -40.82 0.41 -0.96
C SER A 204 -39.48 0.10 -1.64
N PRO A 205 -38.76 -0.98 -1.26
CA PRO A 205 -37.37 -1.23 -1.64
C PRO A 205 -37.22 -1.98 -2.98
N GLN A 206 -37.19 -1.27 -4.11
CA GLN A 206 -36.33 -1.66 -5.24
C GLN A 206 -34.87 -1.36 -4.84
N ASN A 207 -34.07 -2.40 -4.60
CA ASN A 207 -32.77 -2.31 -3.93
C ASN A 207 -31.55 -2.42 -4.85
N ASP A 208 -31.72 -2.77 -6.12
CA ASP A 208 -30.69 -2.53 -7.13
C ASP A 208 -31.00 -1.21 -7.82
N VAL A 209 -30.09 -0.25 -7.68
CA VAL A 209 -30.17 1.01 -8.43
C VAL A 209 -29.74 0.71 -9.86
N ALA A 210 -30.70 0.47 -10.74
CA ALA A 210 -30.44 0.33 -12.17
C ALA A 210 -29.76 1.60 -12.69
N GLY A 211 -28.50 1.48 -13.12
CA GLY A 211 -27.73 2.59 -13.72
C GLY A 211 -26.38 2.89 -13.08
N VAL A 212 -26.07 2.38 -11.88
CA VAL A 212 -24.75 2.59 -11.26
C VAL A 212 -23.72 1.61 -11.84
N PRO A 213 -22.58 2.09 -12.38
CA PRO A 213 -21.52 1.22 -12.87
C PRO A 213 -20.99 0.32 -11.73
N PRO A 214 -20.87 -1.00 -11.96
CA PRO A 214 -20.43 -1.92 -10.91
C PRO A 214 -18.95 -1.69 -10.55
N LEU A 215 -18.62 -1.81 -9.28
CA LEU A 215 -17.22 -1.86 -8.84
C LEU A 215 -16.84 -3.32 -8.59
N LEU A 216 -15.83 -3.79 -9.31
CA LEU A 216 -15.35 -5.17 -9.23
C LEU A 216 -14.13 -5.25 -8.31
N ALA A 217 -13.97 -6.39 -7.65
CA ALA A 217 -12.83 -6.71 -6.80
C ALA A 217 -12.19 -8.03 -7.26
N TYR A 218 -10.88 -8.00 -7.48
CA TYR A 218 -10.05 -9.19 -7.60
C TYR A 218 -9.45 -9.51 -6.24
N LEU A 219 -9.78 -10.68 -5.69
CA LEU A 219 -9.21 -11.15 -4.42
C LEU A 219 -8.07 -12.13 -4.72
N HIS A 220 -6.85 -11.72 -4.39
CA HIS A 220 -5.67 -12.56 -4.53
C HIS A 220 -5.44 -13.39 -3.28
N THR A 221 -5.54 -14.72 -3.42
CA THR A 221 -5.23 -15.72 -2.38
C THR A 221 -4.14 -16.70 -2.85
N GLY A 222 -3.47 -16.40 -3.95
CA GLY A 222 -2.46 -17.27 -4.54
C GLY A 222 -1.09 -17.15 -3.85
N SER A 223 -0.17 -18.03 -4.24
CA SER A 223 1.21 -18.07 -3.73
C SER A 223 2.13 -16.97 -4.30
N THR A 224 1.71 -16.28 -5.36
CA THR A 224 2.50 -15.20 -5.97
C THR A 224 2.52 -13.98 -5.04
N LEU A 225 3.67 -13.31 -4.97
CA LEU A 225 3.86 -12.18 -4.07
C LEU A 225 3.04 -10.97 -4.55
N VAL A 226 2.11 -10.53 -3.71
CA VAL A 226 1.45 -9.22 -3.82
C VAL A 226 1.46 -8.61 -2.44
N ARG A 227 2.15 -7.49 -2.26
CA ARG A 227 2.26 -6.83 -0.97
C ARG A 227 2.55 -5.34 -1.10
N ARG A 228 1.93 -4.55 -0.24
CA ARG A 228 2.27 -3.16 0.03
C ARG A 228 3.44 -3.11 1.01
N VAL A 229 4.43 -2.28 0.71
CA VAL A 229 5.65 -2.13 1.52
C VAL A 229 5.72 -0.70 2.05
N ASP A 230 4.85 -0.40 3.00
CA ASP A 230 4.65 0.93 3.57
C ASP A 230 5.11 1.07 5.03
N ASN A 231 5.65 0.00 5.61
CA ASN A 231 6.23 0.05 6.95
C ASN A 231 7.54 -0.78 7.03
N PRO A 232 8.41 -0.52 8.02
CA PRO A 232 9.68 -1.21 8.15
C PRO A 232 9.56 -2.73 8.32
N ALA A 233 8.53 -3.22 9.01
CA ALA A 233 8.31 -4.66 9.20
C ALA A 233 7.95 -5.37 7.87
N LEU A 234 7.16 -4.72 7.02
CA LEU A 234 6.83 -5.17 5.67
C LEU A 234 8.04 -5.06 4.75
N LEU A 235 8.84 -4.01 4.87
CA LEU A 235 10.11 -3.87 4.14
C LEU A 235 11.07 -5.00 4.48
N LEU A 236 11.26 -5.29 5.77
CA LEU A 236 12.09 -6.38 6.26
C LEU A 236 11.60 -7.73 5.73
N SER A 237 10.33 -8.09 6.02
CA SER A 237 9.79 -9.40 5.64
C SER A 237 9.75 -9.62 4.12
N THR A 238 9.40 -8.59 3.34
CA THR A 238 9.33 -8.66 1.88
C THR A 238 10.73 -8.77 1.28
N SER A 239 11.69 -7.96 1.75
CA SER A 239 13.08 -8.02 1.27
C SER A 239 13.72 -9.37 1.56
N LEU A 240 13.49 -9.93 2.75
CA LEU A 240 14.00 -11.25 3.10
C LEU A 240 13.33 -12.38 2.31
N ARG A 241 12.05 -12.24 1.96
CA ARG A 241 11.37 -13.17 1.04
C ARG A 241 12.00 -13.11 -0.35
N LEU A 242 12.26 -11.92 -0.88
CA LEU A 242 12.93 -11.73 -2.17
C LEU A 242 14.37 -12.27 -2.14
N ALA A 243 15.10 -12.07 -1.05
CA ALA A 243 16.45 -12.60 -0.87
C ALA A 243 16.51 -14.14 -0.79
N LYS A 244 15.40 -14.83 -0.51
CA LYS A 244 15.31 -16.30 -0.57
C LYS A 244 15.01 -16.85 -1.96
N GLN A 245 14.60 -16.02 -2.92
CA GLN A 245 14.33 -16.47 -4.29
C GLN A 245 15.64 -16.91 -4.97
N ALA A 246 15.63 -17.91 -5.83
CA ALA A 246 16.84 -18.31 -6.55
C ALA A 246 17.36 -17.17 -7.44
N SER A 247 18.69 -17.04 -7.54
CA SER A 247 19.27 -16.11 -8.51
C SER A 247 19.07 -16.61 -9.94
N ILE A 248 19.24 -15.71 -10.89
CA ILE A 248 19.05 -16.01 -12.31
C ILE A 248 20.08 -17.00 -12.82
N GLU A 249 21.33 -16.88 -12.35
CA GLU A 249 22.42 -17.82 -12.67
C GLU A 249 22.10 -19.25 -12.18
N GLU A 250 21.34 -19.38 -11.10
CA GLU A 250 20.98 -20.66 -10.48
C GLU A 250 19.64 -21.21 -11.01
N ALA A 251 18.78 -20.35 -11.56
CA ALA A 251 17.47 -20.72 -12.07
C ALA A 251 17.56 -21.33 -13.48
N ASN A 252 17.71 -22.65 -13.55
CA ASN A 252 17.83 -23.42 -14.80
C ASN A 252 16.61 -23.33 -15.75
N HIS A 253 15.45 -22.85 -15.27
CA HIS A 253 14.22 -22.76 -16.06
C HIS A 253 13.67 -21.34 -16.09
N ILE A 254 13.60 -20.76 -17.30
CA ILE A 254 13.08 -19.41 -17.58
C ILE A 254 11.61 -19.28 -17.11
N ALA A 255 10.82 -20.34 -17.23
CA ALA A 255 9.39 -20.34 -16.86
C ALA A 255 9.13 -20.28 -15.34
N THR A 256 10.13 -20.56 -14.50
CA THR A 256 10.03 -20.50 -13.02
C THR A 256 10.75 -19.29 -12.42
N ARG A 257 11.28 -18.41 -13.27
CA ARG A 257 12.01 -17.22 -12.83
C ARG A 257 11.00 -16.17 -12.35
N SER A 258 11.05 -15.82 -11.07
CA SER A 258 10.29 -14.67 -10.57
C SER A 258 10.78 -13.40 -11.29
N PRO A 259 9.88 -12.45 -11.63
CA PRO A 259 10.28 -11.17 -12.19
C PRO A 259 11.21 -10.36 -11.26
N PHE A 260 11.24 -10.68 -9.96
CA PHE A 260 12.10 -10.06 -8.97
C PHE A 260 13.39 -10.84 -8.68
N ALA A 261 13.68 -11.90 -9.44
CA ALA A 261 14.93 -12.64 -9.29
C ALA A 261 16.12 -11.75 -9.66
N HIS A 262 17.10 -11.66 -8.77
CA HIS A 262 18.34 -10.93 -9.01
C HIS A 262 19.32 -11.74 -9.86
N ASP A 263 20.12 -11.03 -10.69
CA ASP A 263 21.09 -11.68 -11.58
C ASP A 263 22.02 -12.59 -10.78
N ARG A 264 22.54 -12.03 -9.67
CA ARG A 264 23.48 -12.68 -8.76
C ARG A 264 23.12 -12.32 -7.32
N LYS A 265 23.36 -13.24 -6.38
CA LYS A 265 23.17 -12.99 -4.94
C LYS A 265 24.20 -12.03 -4.34
N ILE A 266 25.42 -12.08 -4.86
CA ILE A 266 26.51 -11.20 -4.45
C ILE A 266 26.99 -10.49 -5.71
N ALA A 267 26.65 -9.21 -5.85
CA ALA A 267 26.96 -8.45 -7.06
C ALA A 267 28.48 -8.25 -7.25
N SER A 268 29.21 -8.03 -6.15
CA SER A 268 30.66 -7.72 -6.17
C SER A 268 31.46 -8.66 -5.25
N PRO A 269 31.70 -9.93 -5.65
CA PRO A 269 32.43 -10.88 -4.82
C PRO A 269 33.90 -10.47 -4.55
N GLN A 270 34.49 -9.63 -5.40
CA GLN A 270 35.84 -9.07 -5.24
C GLN A 270 35.97 -8.16 -4.01
N CYS A 271 34.86 -7.64 -3.49
CA CYS A 271 34.81 -6.73 -2.34
C CYS A 271 34.66 -7.47 -1.01
N VAL A 272 34.63 -8.82 -1.03
CA VAL A 272 34.47 -9.66 0.15
C VAL A 272 35.84 -10.19 0.59
N ALA A 273 36.25 -9.86 1.82
CA ALA A 273 37.48 -10.32 2.42
C ALA A 273 37.50 -11.85 2.67
N PRO A 274 38.69 -12.47 2.80
CA PRO A 274 38.78 -13.87 3.21
C PRO A 274 38.26 -14.10 4.63
N ASN A 275 37.84 -15.33 4.94
CA ASN A 275 37.30 -15.74 6.24
C ASN A 275 35.95 -15.08 6.63
N CYS A 276 35.15 -14.68 5.66
CA CYS A 276 33.77 -14.24 5.87
C CYS A 276 32.78 -15.37 5.58
N PHE A 277 31.70 -15.44 6.35
CA PHE A 277 30.61 -16.37 6.10
C PHE A 277 29.40 -15.59 5.60
N ILE A 278 28.99 -15.83 4.35
CA ILE A 278 27.79 -15.24 3.75
C ILE A 278 26.92 -16.39 3.26
N SER A 279 25.70 -16.49 3.79
CA SER A 279 24.76 -17.51 3.36
C SER A 279 24.16 -17.16 1.99
N LYS A 280 24.49 -17.94 0.95
CA LYS A 280 24.04 -17.66 -0.43
C LYS A 280 22.55 -17.91 -0.66
N ALA A 281 21.93 -18.75 0.16
CA ALA A 281 20.53 -19.15 -0.02
C ALA A 281 19.53 -18.07 0.39
N ASP A 282 19.92 -17.16 1.30
CA ASP A 282 19.02 -16.21 1.97
C ASP A 282 19.60 -14.80 2.12
N CYS A 283 20.82 -14.54 1.61
CA CYS A 283 21.41 -13.20 1.58
C CYS A 283 21.44 -12.61 0.17
N LEU A 284 21.35 -11.29 0.12
CA LEU A 284 21.51 -10.49 -1.10
C LEU A 284 22.43 -9.31 -0.80
N LEU A 285 23.52 -9.17 -1.55
CA LEU A 285 24.48 -8.07 -1.44
C LEU A 285 24.51 -7.28 -2.75
N GLY A 286 24.25 -5.97 -2.64
CA GLY A 286 24.32 -5.01 -3.73
C GLY A 286 25.74 -4.76 -4.26
N SER A 287 25.83 -3.85 -5.23
CA SER A 287 27.09 -3.47 -5.86
C SER A 287 28.03 -2.76 -4.89
N ASN A 288 29.33 -3.03 -4.99
CA ASN A 288 30.38 -2.39 -4.18
C ASN A 288 30.20 -2.51 -2.66
N VAL A 289 29.53 -3.55 -2.18
CA VAL A 289 29.45 -3.84 -0.74
C VAL A 289 30.81 -4.35 -0.27
N LEU A 290 31.47 -3.59 0.60
CA LEU A 290 32.75 -3.94 1.20
C LEU A 290 32.51 -4.77 2.46
N VAL A 291 32.94 -6.04 2.46
CA VAL A 291 32.81 -6.91 3.63
C VAL A 291 34.21 -7.25 4.15
N GLU A 292 34.54 -6.77 5.34
CA GLU A 292 35.82 -7.05 5.98
C GLU A 292 35.86 -8.42 6.68
N SER A 293 37.06 -8.84 7.09
CA SER A 293 37.38 -10.18 7.61
C SER A 293 36.56 -10.57 8.85
N ARG A 294 36.30 -11.88 9.00
CA ARG A 294 35.60 -12.48 10.16
C ARG A 294 34.12 -12.08 10.31
N SER A 295 33.53 -11.47 9.28
CA SER A 295 32.12 -11.09 9.29
C SER A 295 31.20 -12.26 8.94
N VAL A 296 30.02 -12.30 9.57
CA VAL A 296 29.02 -13.36 9.40
C VAL A 296 27.69 -12.73 9.01
N ILE A 297 27.17 -13.07 7.83
CA ILE A 297 25.94 -12.50 7.27
C ILE A 297 24.99 -13.65 6.91
N LYS A 298 23.81 -13.65 7.54
CA LYS A 298 22.78 -14.69 7.36
C LYS A 298 21.41 -14.03 7.20
N GLU A 299 20.58 -14.57 6.31
CA GLU A 299 19.21 -14.09 6.07
C GLU A 299 19.15 -12.56 5.96
N SER A 300 19.99 -11.89 5.16
CA SER A 300 20.07 -10.42 5.18
C SER A 300 20.24 -9.80 3.80
N CYS A 301 19.67 -8.61 3.62
CA CYS A 301 19.83 -7.79 2.41
C CYS A 301 20.73 -6.59 2.72
N ILE A 302 21.73 -6.33 1.88
CA ILE A 302 22.65 -5.21 2.02
C ILE A 302 22.66 -4.40 0.73
N GLY A 303 22.32 -3.12 0.84
CA GLY A 303 22.27 -2.16 -0.26
C GLY A 303 23.65 -1.79 -0.79
N PRO A 304 23.74 -1.18 -1.99
CA PRO A 304 25.00 -0.82 -2.62
C PRO A 304 25.87 0.14 -1.80
N ASN A 305 27.18 0.07 -2.03
CA ASN A 305 28.22 0.92 -1.43
C ASN A 305 28.28 0.89 0.11
N SER A 306 27.62 -0.08 0.75
CA SER A 306 27.68 -0.25 2.20
C SER A 306 28.98 -0.94 2.63
N LYS A 307 29.51 -0.55 3.78
CA LYS A 307 30.73 -1.09 4.37
C LYS A 307 30.41 -1.85 5.65
N ILE A 308 30.76 -3.13 5.68
CA ILE A 308 30.64 -4.01 6.83
C ILE A 308 32.04 -4.25 7.41
N CYS A 309 32.35 -3.61 8.54
CA CYS A 309 33.65 -3.71 9.17
C CYS A 309 33.89 -5.08 9.84
N SER A 310 35.14 -5.29 10.24
CA SER A 310 35.65 -6.58 10.70
C SER A 310 34.90 -7.15 11.91
N GLY A 311 34.58 -8.44 11.86
CA GLY A 311 33.94 -9.15 12.97
C GLY A 311 32.45 -8.86 13.18
N ALA A 312 31.79 -8.15 12.26
CA ALA A 312 30.36 -7.88 12.34
C ALA A 312 29.52 -9.15 12.13
N ARG A 313 28.43 -9.28 12.90
CA ARG A 313 27.46 -10.39 12.81
C ARG A 313 26.10 -9.81 12.47
N ILE A 314 25.60 -10.13 11.29
CA ILE A 314 24.35 -9.58 10.76
C ILE A 314 23.41 -10.76 10.47
N THR A 315 22.26 -10.77 11.13
CA THR A 315 21.25 -11.83 10.97
C THR A 315 19.88 -11.22 10.77
N ARG A 316 19.15 -11.63 9.74
CA ARG A 316 17.76 -11.19 9.54
C ARG A 316 17.62 -9.67 9.44
N CYS A 317 18.52 -8.99 8.73
CA CYS A 317 18.54 -7.52 8.64
C CYS A 317 18.34 -7.02 7.20
N VAL A 318 17.81 -5.81 7.07
CA VAL A 318 17.85 -5.02 5.84
C VAL A 318 18.69 -3.79 6.09
N ILE A 319 19.82 -3.70 5.40
CA ILE A 319 20.72 -2.56 5.42
C ILE A 319 20.57 -1.87 4.07
N LEU A 320 20.20 -0.59 4.05
CA LEU A 320 20.06 0.19 2.82
C LEU A 320 21.43 0.66 2.30
N ASP A 321 21.43 1.74 1.52
CA ASP A 321 22.55 2.14 0.69
C ASP A 321 23.52 3.03 1.47
N ASN A 322 24.81 2.92 1.18
CA ASN A 322 25.86 3.76 1.78
C ASN A 322 25.93 3.68 3.32
N VAL A 323 25.58 2.53 3.90
CA VAL A 323 25.62 2.31 5.35
C VAL A 323 27.00 1.83 5.78
N VAL A 324 27.49 2.31 6.91
CA VAL A 324 28.73 1.81 7.53
C VAL A 324 28.39 1.12 8.84
N VAL A 325 28.66 -0.18 8.91
CA VAL A 325 28.54 -0.98 10.13
C VAL A 325 29.91 -1.14 10.75
N GLY A 326 30.08 -0.64 11.98
CA GLY A 326 31.32 -0.67 12.74
C GLY A 326 31.82 -2.07 13.08
N GLU A 327 33.05 -2.12 13.59
CA GLU A 327 33.72 -3.37 13.97
C GLU A 327 32.95 -4.07 15.10
N HIS A 328 32.94 -5.41 15.09
CA HIS A 328 32.37 -6.23 16.15
C HIS A 328 30.88 -5.97 16.47
N CYS A 329 30.13 -5.34 15.56
CA CYS A 329 28.69 -5.11 15.73
C CYS A 329 27.90 -6.42 15.64
N VAL A 330 26.78 -6.50 16.38
CA VAL A 330 25.82 -7.60 16.30
C VAL A 330 24.44 -7.04 16.00
N LEU A 331 23.95 -7.27 14.78
CA LEU A 331 22.66 -6.80 14.31
C LEU A 331 21.72 -8.00 14.09
N THR A 332 20.55 -7.97 14.72
CA THR A 332 19.52 -9.01 14.55
C THR A 332 18.16 -8.37 14.29
N GLY A 333 17.48 -8.73 13.20
CA GLY A 333 16.12 -8.23 12.96
C GLY A 333 16.01 -6.73 12.63
N CYS A 334 17.13 -6.06 12.33
CA CYS A 334 17.18 -4.60 12.21
C CYS A 334 16.92 -4.10 10.78
N VAL A 335 16.36 -2.90 10.68
CA VAL A 335 16.26 -2.14 9.42
C VAL A 335 17.13 -0.89 9.57
N VAL A 336 18.14 -0.75 8.72
CA VAL A 336 19.10 0.37 8.78
C VAL A 336 18.95 1.24 7.53
N GLY A 337 18.58 2.49 7.75
CA GLY A 337 18.38 3.51 6.73
C GLY A 337 19.66 3.84 5.95
N SER A 338 19.50 4.49 4.80
CA SER A 338 20.64 4.87 3.96
C SER A 338 21.55 5.87 4.67
N HIS A 339 22.84 5.88 4.34
CA HIS A 339 23.82 6.82 4.91
C HIS A 339 24.01 6.76 6.43
N SER A 340 23.45 5.75 7.10
CA SER A 340 23.59 5.61 8.55
C SER A 340 24.94 5.01 8.94
N TYR A 341 25.42 5.36 10.13
CA TYR A 341 26.64 4.80 10.73
C TYR A 341 26.31 4.07 12.03
N ILE A 342 26.71 2.80 12.14
CA ILE A 342 26.58 2.02 13.37
C ILE A 342 27.94 1.99 14.06
N GLY A 343 28.02 2.55 15.27
CA GLY A 343 29.24 2.59 16.07
C GLY A 343 29.78 1.21 16.43
N ASN A 344 31.09 1.16 16.68
CA ASN A 344 31.82 -0.08 16.95
C ASN A 344 31.29 -0.80 18.20
N GLY A 345 31.22 -2.13 18.16
CA GLY A 345 30.79 -2.97 19.27
C GLY A 345 29.31 -2.88 19.63
N SER A 346 28.47 -2.25 18.81
CA SER A 346 27.04 -2.08 19.09
C SER A 346 26.23 -3.37 18.86
N VAL A 347 25.25 -3.61 19.72
CA VAL A 347 24.36 -4.77 19.70
C VAL A 347 22.91 -4.29 19.57
N LEU A 348 22.34 -4.47 18.38
CA LEU A 348 20.98 -4.02 18.06
C LEU A 348 20.07 -5.21 17.76
N MET A 349 18.91 -5.27 18.41
CA MET A 349 17.90 -6.30 18.20
C MET A 349 16.54 -5.68 17.86
N ASP A 350 15.99 -6.03 16.71
CA ASP A 350 14.69 -5.54 16.23
C ASP A 350 14.61 -4.00 16.22
N CYS A 351 15.72 -3.31 15.92
CA CYS A 351 15.80 -1.85 15.91
C CYS A 351 15.60 -1.28 14.50
N GLU A 352 15.04 -0.07 14.44
CA GLU A 352 14.87 0.72 13.23
C GLU A 352 15.82 1.93 13.31
N VAL A 353 16.77 2.04 12.38
CA VAL A 353 17.68 3.17 12.29
C VAL A 353 17.28 4.02 11.09
N GLN A 354 16.91 5.27 11.32
CA GLN A 354 16.53 6.20 10.26
C GLN A 354 17.74 6.60 9.40
N GLU A 355 17.46 7.05 8.18
CA GLU A 355 18.43 7.59 7.24
C GLU A 355 19.30 8.69 7.89
N PHE A 356 20.58 8.75 7.53
CA PHE A 356 21.58 9.70 8.04
C PHE A 356 21.87 9.63 9.55
N ASN A 357 21.35 8.62 10.26
CA ASN A 357 21.55 8.55 11.69
C ASN A 357 22.89 7.88 12.07
N VAL A 358 23.42 8.29 13.23
CA VAL A 358 24.66 7.78 13.80
C VAL A 358 24.34 7.11 15.14
N VAL A 359 24.43 5.79 15.18
CA VAL A 359 24.31 5.04 16.44
C VAL A 359 25.66 5.09 17.16
N PRO A 360 25.73 5.54 18.43
CA PRO A 360 26.97 5.59 19.18
C PRO A 360 27.67 4.22 19.30
N GLU A 361 28.96 4.24 19.58
CA GLU A 361 29.71 3.01 19.88
C GLU A 361 29.20 2.34 21.15
N GLN A 362 29.34 1.01 21.22
CA GLN A 362 28.94 0.18 22.36
C GLN A 362 27.46 0.35 22.76
N THR A 363 26.59 0.66 21.80
CA THR A 363 25.15 0.80 22.05
C THR A 363 24.49 -0.57 22.12
N GLU A 364 23.78 -0.86 23.21
CA GLU A 364 22.92 -2.03 23.34
C GLU A 364 21.45 -1.61 23.35
N ALA A 365 20.70 -1.98 22.32
CA ALA A 365 19.31 -1.55 22.17
C ALA A 365 18.41 -2.67 21.63
N LYS A 366 17.13 -2.61 22.03
CA LYS A 366 16.12 -3.58 21.60
C LYS A 366 14.76 -2.94 21.36
N ASN A 367 14.18 -3.19 20.19
CA ASN A 367 12.90 -2.59 19.74
C ASN A 367 12.92 -1.04 19.77
N GLU A 368 14.08 -0.43 19.51
CA GLU A 368 14.23 1.02 19.52
C GLU A 368 14.21 1.61 18.11
N LYS A 369 13.77 2.87 18.02
CA LYS A 369 13.77 3.65 16.80
C LYS A 369 14.78 4.78 16.95
N PHE A 370 15.88 4.69 16.23
CA PHE A 370 16.91 5.72 16.21
C PHE A 370 16.54 6.76 15.15
N MET A 371 15.96 7.88 15.60
CA MET A 371 15.63 9.04 14.78
C MET A 371 16.76 10.09 14.85
N PRO A 372 16.98 10.91 13.80
CA PRO A 372 17.98 11.97 13.84
C PRO A 372 17.63 12.96 14.95
N LEU A 373 18.65 13.42 15.69
CA LEU A 373 18.53 14.41 16.77
C LEU A 373 18.05 15.82 16.30
N LEU A 374 17.68 15.98 15.02
CA LEU A 374 17.29 17.27 14.45
C LEU A 374 15.87 17.70 14.82
N GLU A 375 15.02 16.82 15.37
CA GLU A 375 13.70 17.21 15.88
C GLU A 375 13.78 17.96 17.23
N ASP A 376 14.89 17.86 17.97
CA ASP A 376 15.05 18.54 19.27
C ASP A 376 15.50 20.02 19.14
N LEU A 377 15.64 20.55 17.93
CA LEU A 377 16.07 21.94 17.69
C LEU A 377 14.94 22.91 17.30
N GLU A 378 13.69 22.44 17.19
CA GLU A 378 12.54 23.29 16.83
C GLU A 378 11.65 23.72 18.02
N GLU A 379 11.96 23.35 19.28
CA GLU A 379 11.13 23.69 20.45
C GLU A 379 11.70 24.73 21.45
N ASP A 380 12.85 25.36 21.20
CA ASP A 380 13.45 26.34 22.13
C ASP A 380 13.55 27.77 21.56
N SER A 381 12.43 28.32 21.05
CA SER A 381 12.35 29.76 20.71
C SER A 381 11.19 30.52 21.34
N ASP A 382 10.66 30.06 22.48
CA ASP A 382 9.68 30.82 23.27
C ASP A 382 9.98 30.74 24.78
N ALA A 383 11.10 31.34 25.20
CA ALA A 383 11.41 31.57 26.60
C ALA A 383 11.97 32.99 26.84
N GLY A 384 11.04 33.91 27.12
CA GLY A 384 11.17 35.02 28.06
C GLY A 384 12.41 35.93 27.99
N MET A 385 12.27 37.10 27.36
CA MET A 385 12.92 38.31 27.86
C MET A 385 11.88 39.22 28.53
N PHE A 386 11.72 39.02 29.84
CA PHE A 386 11.42 40.12 30.75
C PHE A 386 12.68 41.00 30.82
N VAL A 387 12.56 42.29 30.50
CA VAL A 387 13.50 43.30 30.98
C VAL A 387 12.68 44.38 31.67
N GLU A 388 12.76 44.39 33.00
CA GLU A 388 12.29 45.47 33.85
C GLU A 388 13.14 46.74 33.68
N SER A 389 12.44 47.87 33.80
CA SER A 389 12.84 49.26 34.05
C SER A 389 14.33 49.66 34.19
N CYS A 390 14.69 50.71 33.46
CA CYS A 390 15.10 52.00 34.03
C CYS A 390 14.43 53.14 33.26
#